data_AF-A0A3B9PQT6-F1
#
_entry.id   AF-A0A3B9PQT6-F1
#
_cell.length_a   1.000
_cell.length_b   1.000
_cell.length_c   1.000
_cell.angle_alpha   90.00
_cell.angle_beta   90.00
_cell.angle_gamma   90.00
#
_symmetry.space_group_name_H-M   'P 1'
#
loop_
_entity.id
_entity.type
_entity.pdbx_description
1 polymer ?
#
loop_
_entity_poly.entity_id
_entity_poly.type
_entity_poly.pdbx_seq_one_letter_code
_entity_poly.pdbx_strand_id
1 'polypeptide(L)'
;GIAPSAGSVRIYTDEEQAQLDACCRGFLSLLESAGVLGAAHRELIIERAMALNDFTITLNRLKVIVLMVLWQQEEPIDTLMVDELLTEEDDWGYEPIVH
;
A
#
# COMPACT_ATOMS: atom_id res chain seq x y z
N GLY A 1 11.23 17.31 -14.32
CA GLY A 1 9.92 16.75 -14.70
C GLY A 1 8.87 17.39 -13.82
N ILE A 2 7.67 17.66 -14.33
CA ILE A 2 6.56 18.12 -13.50
C ILE A 2 6.31 17.02 -12.46
N ALA A 3 6.42 17.33 -11.16
CA ALA A 3 5.98 16.39 -10.14
C ALA A 3 4.46 16.28 -10.24
N PRO A 4 3.88 15.08 -10.31
CA PRO A 4 2.43 14.92 -10.32
C PRO A 4 1.83 15.60 -9.08
N SER A 5 0.77 16.40 -9.29
CA SER A 5 0.11 17.15 -8.22
C SER A 5 -0.54 16.19 -7.22
N ALA A 6 -0.56 16.53 -5.93
CA ALA A 6 -1.09 15.73 -4.82
C ALA A 6 -2.60 15.39 -4.89
N GLY A 7 -3.28 15.75 -5.99
CA GLY A 7 -4.66 15.37 -6.29
C GLY A 7 -4.81 14.57 -7.59
N SER A 8 -3.70 14.05 -8.16
CA SER A 8 -3.73 13.27 -9.39
C SER A 8 -4.22 11.86 -9.10
N VAL A 9 -5.49 11.60 -9.46
CA VAL A 9 -6.08 10.25 -9.45
C VAL A 9 -5.36 9.37 -10.47
N ARG A 10 -4.70 8.31 -10.00
CA ARG A 10 -4.15 7.27 -10.88
C ARG A 10 -5.28 6.40 -11.39
N ILE A 11 -5.32 6.18 -12.70
CA ILE A 11 -6.22 5.19 -13.30
C ILE A 11 -5.48 3.85 -13.29
N TYR A 12 -5.97 2.91 -12.49
CA TYR A 12 -5.44 1.54 -12.45
C TYR A 12 -5.93 0.77 -13.66
N THR A 13 -5.01 0.09 -14.35
CA THR A 13 -5.33 -0.84 -15.45
C THR A 13 -6.11 -2.05 -14.93
N ASP A 14 -6.82 -2.77 -15.81
CA ASP A 14 -7.61 -3.96 -15.42
C ASP A 14 -6.74 -5.03 -14.72
N GLU A 15 -5.49 -5.20 -15.19
CA GLU A 15 -4.49 -6.09 -14.57
C GLU A 15 -4.07 -5.61 -13.17
N GLU A 16 -3.80 -4.31 -13.00
CA GLU A 16 -3.56 -3.73 -11.69
C GLU A 16 -4.77 -3.86 -10.76
N GLN A 17 -6.00 -3.76 -11.27
CA GLN A 17 -7.22 -3.91 -10.47
C GLN A 17 -7.50 -5.37 -10.09
N ALA A 18 -7.12 -6.32 -10.94
CA ALA A 18 -7.17 -7.74 -10.63
C ALA A 18 -6.17 -8.10 -9.52
N GLN A 19 -4.99 -7.48 -9.53
CA GLN A 19 -3.94 -7.76 -8.57
C GLN A 19 -4.06 -6.91 -7.27
N LEU A 20 -4.47 -5.65 -7.36
CA LEU A 20 -4.70 -4.73 -6.25
C LEU A 20 -6.19 -4.54 -6.03
N ASP A 21 -6.71 -5.23 -5.02
CA ASP A 21 -8.11 -5.14 -4.63
C ASP A 21 -8.55 -3.69 -4.29
N ALA A 22 -9.85 -3.43 -4.26
CA ALA A 22 -10.39 -2.13 -3.85
C ALA A 22 -9.87 -1.68 -2.47
N CYS A 23 -9.72 -2.59 -1.50
CA CYS A 23 -9.17 -2.28 -0.18
C CYS A 23 -7.72 -1.80 -0.26
N CYS A 24 -6.90 -2.43 -1.12
CA CYS A 24 -5.51 -2.05 -1.38
C CYS A 24 -5.40 -0.62 -1.94
N ARG A 25 -6.26 -0.28 -2.90
CA ARG A 25 -6.31 1.05 -3.52
C ARG A 25 -6.79 2.12 -2.55
N GLY A 26 -7.80 1.81 -1.73
CA GLY A 26 -8.31 2.69 -0.67
C GLY A 26 -7.22 3.03 0.35
N PHE A 27 -6.43 2.04 0.76
CA PHE A 27 -5.32 2.23 1.68
C PHE A 27 -4.20 3.13 1.11
N LEU A 28 -3.81 2.95 -0.15
CA LEU A 28 -2.84 3.84 -0.80
C LEU A 28 -3.36 5.28 -0.88
N SER A 29 -4.64 5.46 -1.22
CA SER A 29 -5.27 6.76 -1.28
C SER A 29 -5.37 7.43 0.10
N LEU A 30 -5.59 6.66 1.16
CA LEU A 30 -5.60 7.14 2.54
C LEU A 30 -4.23 7.70 2.93
N LEU A 31 -3.17 6.94 2.65
CA LEU A 31 -1.79 7.35 2.96
C LEU A 31 -1.32 8.55 2.16
N GLU A 32 -1.73 8.65 0.90
CA GLU A 32 -1.48 9.84 0.08
C GLU A 32 -2.22 11.06 0.65
N SER A 33 -3.47 10.89 1.07
CA SER A 33 -4.28 11.97 1.69
C SER A 33 -3.73 12.41 3.05
N ALA A 34 -3.15 11.47 3.80
CA ALA A 34 -2.48 11.73 5.07
C ALA A 34 -1.10 12.39 4.91
N GLY A 35 -0.58 12.48 3.67
CA GLY A 35 0.76 13.01 3.38
C GLY A 35 1.89 12.05 3.74
N VAL A 36 1.58 10.79 4.06
CA VAL A 36 2.56 9.73 4.37
C VAL A 36 3.23 9.22 3.10
N LEU A 37 2.45 9.08 2.02
CA LEU A 37 2.96 8.67 0.71
C LEU A 37 2.92 9.83 -0.27
N GLY A 38 4.05 10.09 -0.92
CA GLY A 38 4.10 10.93 -2.11
C GLY A 38 3.70 10.14 -3.35
N ALA A 39 3.38 10.86 -4.42
CA ALA A 39 3.04 10.24 -5.71
C ALA A 39 4.16 9.34 -6.27
N ALA A 40 5.43 9.66 -5.99
CA ALA A 40 6.57 8.82 -6.38
C ALA A 40 6.64 7.51 -5.59
N HIS A 41 6.30 7.53 -4.29
CA HIS A 41 6.27 6.34 -3.44
C HIS A 41 5.12 5.43 -3.83
N ARG A 42 3.96 6.00 -4.17
CA ARG A 42 2.81 5.25 -4.70
C ARG A 42 3.19 4.45 -5.93
N GLU A 43 3.89 5.05 -6.89
CA GLU A 43 4.40 4.32 -8.07
C GLU A 43 5.29 3.16 -7.65
N LEU A 44 6.25 3.41 -6.76
CA LEU A 44 7.22 2.40 -6.35
C LEU A 44 6.57 1.22 -5.62
N ILE A 45 5.56 1.48 -4.78
CA ILE A 45 4.78 0.44 -4.12
C ILE A 45 4.01 -0.41 -5.13
N ILE A 46 3.37 0.23 -6.12
CA ILE A 46 2.64 -0.46 -7.18
C ILE A 46 3.59 -1.30 -8.03
N GLU A 47 4.74 -0.75 -8.44
CA GLU A 47 5.77 -1.48 -9.18
C GLU A 47 6.24 -2.73 -8.43
N ARG A 48 6.43 -2.61 -7.11
CA ARG A 48 6.78 -3.76 -6.28
C ARG A 48 5.63 -4.76 -6.22
N ALA A 49 4.41 -4.31 -5.94
CA ALA A 49 3.23 -5.17 -5.90
C ALA A 49 3.04 -5.96 -7.21
N MET A 50 3.22 -5.31 -8.37
CA MET A 50 3.15 -5.96 -9.67
C MET A 50 4.29 -6.96 -9.88
N ALA A 51 5.51 -6.63 -9.45
CA ALA A 51 6.67 -7.52 -9.56
C ALA A 51 6.55 -8.82 -8.74
N LEU A 52 5.65 -8.87 -7.75
CA LEU A 52 5.45 -10.06 -6.94
C LEU A 52 4.71 -11.18 -7.70
N ASN A 53 4.12 -10.92 -8.89
CA ASN A 53 3.47 -11.87 -9.82
C ASN A 53 2.45 -12.85 -9.18
N ASP A 54 2.10 -12.70 -7.91
CA ASP A 54 0.98 -13.41 -7.30
C ASP A 54 -0.33 -12.87 -7.87
N PHE A 55 -1.29 -13.76 -8.08
CA PHE A 55 -2.58 -13.46 -8.68
C PHE A 55 -3.36 -12.35 -7.97
N THR A 56 -3.17 -12.16 -6.66
CA THR A 56 -3.83 -11.12 -5.86
C THR A 56 -2.96 -10.68 -4.68
N ILE A 57 -2.70 -9.38 -4.58
CA ILE A 57 -2.05 -8.74 -3.42
C ILE A 57 -3.14 -8.45 -2.39
N THR A 58 -3.02 -9.07 -1.22
CA THR A 58 -3.87 -8.75 -0.07
C THR A 58 -3.43 -7.45 0.59
N LEU A 59 -4.35 -6.79 1.29
CA LEU A 59 -4.08 -5.55 2.01
C LEU A 59 -2.89 -5.68 2.97
N ASN A 60 -2.79 -6.81 3.70
CA ASN A 60 -1.68 -7.09 4.60
C ASN A 60 -0.33 -7.11 3.86
N ARG A 61 -0.27 -7.80 2.71
CA ARG A 61 0.96 -7.85 1.90
C ARG A 61 1.33 -6.48 1.35
N LEU A 62 0.33 -5.68 0.96
CA LEU A 62 0.55 -4.29 0.56
C LEU A 62 1.10 -3.45 1.72
N LYS A 63 0.58 -3.58 2.94
CA LYS A 63 1.10 -2.90 4.14
C LYS A 63 2.59 -3.20 4.35
N VAL A 64 3.01 -4.46 4.18
CA VAL A 64 4.43 -4.84 4.25
C VAL A 64 5.24 -4.15 3.15
N ILE A 65 4.77 -4.15 1.90
CA ILE A 65 5.45 -3.46 0.79
C ILE A 65 5.56 -1.96 1.08
N VAL A 66 4.48 -1.33 1.54
CA VAL A 66 4.44 0.08 1.94
C VAL A 66 5.49 0.35 3.02
N LEU A 67 5.53 -0.45 4.08
CA LEU A 67 6.54 -0.35 5.15
C LEU A 67 7.97 -0.50 4.61
N MET A 68 8.21 -1.45 3.71
CA MET A 68 9.53 -1.65 3.10
C MET A 68 9.96 -0.42 2.28
N VAL A 69 9.06 0.17 1.51
CA VAL A 69 9.33 1.37 0.71
C VAL A 69 9.57 2.58 1.61
N LEU A 70 8.74 2.72 2.63
CA LEU A 70 8.83 3.74 3.67
C LEU A 70 10.19 3.67 4.40
N TRP A 71 10.63 2.49 4.83
CA TRP A 71 11.95 2.30 5.44
C TRP A 71 13.11 2.59 4.48
N GLN A 72 12.93 2.40 3.17
CA GLN A 72 13.95 2.70 2.17
C GLN A 72 14.19 4.21 1.99
N GLN A 73 13.30 5.08 2.49
CA GLN A 73 13.42 6.53 2.30
C GLN A 73 14.32 7.25 3.30
N GLU A 74 14.85 6.57 4.32
CA GLU A 74 15.68 7.18 5.38
C GLU A 74 15.00 8.34 6.13
N GLU A 75 13.72 8.61 5.83
CA GLU A 75 12.87 9.61 6.48
C GLU A 75 12.52 9.09 7.88
N PRO A 76 12.58 9.91 8.94
CA PRO A 76 12.18 9.49 10.27
C PRO A 76 10.67 9.25 10.29
N ILE A 77 10.27 7.99 10.16
CA ILE A 77 8.86 7.60 10.29
C ILE A 77 8.56 7.46 11.77
N ASP A 78 7.60 8.26 12.23
CA ASP A 78 7.18 8.22 13.61
C ASP A 78 6.51 6.87 13.91
N THR A 79 6.91 6.24 15.02
CA THR A 79 6.37 4.96 15.47
C THR A 79 4.85 5.01 15.68
N LEU A 80 4.29 6.18 15.98
CA LEU A 80 2.85 6.39 16.12
C LEU A 80 2.12 6.30 14.78
N MET A 81 2.72 6.79 13.69
CA MET A 81 2.14 6.62 12.35
C MET A 81 2.21 5.17 11.89
N VAL A 82 3.27 4.44 12.26
CA VAL A 82 3.37 3.00 12.00
C VAL A 82 2.33 2.22 12.80
N ASP A 83 2.11 2.58 14.06
CA ASP A 83 1.06 1.99 14.91
C ASP A 83 -0.34 2.27 14.34
N GLU A 84 -0.61 3.48 13.86
CA GLU A 84 -1.87 3.84 13.18
C GLU A 84 -2.06 3.06 11.85
N LEU A 85 -0.97 2.84 11.10
CA LEU A 85 -0.95 2.03 9.88
C LEU A 85 -1.29 0.55 10.14
N LEU A 86 -0.85 0.07 11.31
CA LEU A 86 -0.93 -1.33 11.74
C LEU A 86 -2.14 -1.60 12.65
N THR A 87 -2.86 -0.58 13.12
CA THR A 87 -4.01 -0.75 14.02
C THR A 87 -5.20 -1.34 13.25
N GLU A 88 -5.61 -2.50 13.73
CA GLU A 88 -6.92 -3.17 13.71
C GLU A 88 -7.97 -2.78 12.63
N GLU A 89 -7.58 -2.81 11.35
CA GLU A 89 -8.42 -3.47 10.33
C GLU A 89 -7.82 -4.82 9.94
N ASP A 90 -7.12 -5.43 10.88
CA ASP A 90 -6.69 -6.82 10.80
C ASP A 90 -7.92 -7.69 11.12
N ASP A 91 -8.75 -7.93 10.11
CA ASP A 91 -9.57 -9.14 10.08
C ASP A 91 -8.58 -10.32 10.09
N TRP A 92 -8.13 -10.71 11.29
CA TRP A 92 -7.48 -12.00 11.58
C TRP A 92 -8.50 -13.12 11.34
N GLY A 93 -9.06 -13.22 10.13
CA GLY A 93 -9.72 -14.41 9.62
C GLY A 93 -8.75 -15.58 9.40
N TYR A 94 -7.65 -15.65 10.15
CA TYR A 94 -6.91 -16.90 10.34
C TYR A 94 -7.77 -17.80 11.23
N GLU A 95 -8.75 -18.48 10.64
CA GLU A 95 -9.25 -19.71 11.24
C GLU A 95 -8.14 -20.75 11.10
N PRO A 96 -7.50 -21.22 12.19
CA PRO A 96 -6.62 -22.37 12.07
C PRO A 96 -7.48 -23.54 11.59
N ILE A 97 -7.27 -23.97 10.35
CA ILE A 97 -7.75 -25.26 9.84
C ILE A 97 -7.16 -26.34 10.73
N VAL A 98 -7.93 -26.76 11.73
CA VAL A 98 -7.63 -27.96 12.53
C VAL A 98 -7.78 -29.16 11.60
N HIS A 99 -6.64 -29.71 11.20
CA HIS A 99 -6.57 -30.96 10.45
C HIS A 99 -6.86 -32.16 11.35
#